data_AF-A0A316Z684-F1
#
_entry.id   AF-A0A316Z684-F1
#
_cell.length_a   1.000
_cell.length_b   1.000
_cell.length_c   1.000
_cell.angle_alpha   90.00
_cell.angle_beta   90.00
_cell.angle_gamma   90.00
#
_symmetry.space_group_name_H-M   'P 1'
#
loop_
_entity.id
_entity.type
_entity.pdbx_description
1 polymer ?
#
loop_
_entity_poly.entity_id
_entity_poly.type
_entity_poly.pdbx_seq_one_letter_code
_entity_poly.pdbx_strand_id
1 'polypeptide(L)'
;MLSLRTLLFAALAAVTAASAATVTFDCSRVPNICSNDCYAIRCLGKPTTLTRNSPQAEDNRDANACRSPNRCSGNPSDSNSCDEYPFASTSQGGAGASTRCVPSQENSRQGGTLSSFYTRNSVANGDSYSVAFSNASGLQYCSGSCTNSGNQLVRRLPAFAARQETSIVQTRKLLLASGEEALMFEPVSARGSLNRMVNQTVDLREEAVRVVAVL
;
A
#
# COMPACT_ATOMS: atom_id res chain seq x y z
N MET A 1 -38.33 -20.26 -51.31
CA MET A 1 -37.24 -19.28 -51.10
C MET A 1 -37.10 -19.10 -49.60
N LEU A 2 -36.04 -19.68 -49.01
CA LEU A 2 -35.86 -19.77 -47.57
C LEU A 2 -35.30 -18.45 -47.03
N SER A 3 -35.97 -17.95 -45.98
CA SER A 3 -35.72 -16.74 -45.22
C SER A 3 -34.33 -16.70 -44.57
N LEU A 4 -33.66 -15.55 -44.60
CA LEU A 4 -32.51 -15.27 -43.73
C LEU A 4 -32.75 -13.94 -42.99
N ARG A 5 -33.30 -14.05 -41.78
CA ARG A 5 -33.34 -12.94 -40.81
C ARG A 5 -32.02 -12.91 -40.08
N THR A 6 -31.16 -11.95 -40.41
CA THR A 6 -29.90 -11.70 -39.72
C THR A 6 -30.19 -11.07 -38.35
N LEU A 7 -30.10 -11.86 -37.28
CA LEU A 7 -30.08 -11.35 -35.91
C LEU A 7 -28.65 -10.90 -35.59
N LEU A 8 -28.39 -9.60 -35.58
CA LEU A 8 -27.18 -9.05 -34.97
C LEU A 8 -27.32 -9.15 -33.45
N PHE A 9 -26.63 -10.10 -32.84
CA PHE A 9 -26.36 -10.06 -31.41
C PHE A 9 -25.22 -9.07 -31.16
N ALA A 10 -25.56 -7.87 -30.67
CA ALA A 10 -24.57 -6.98 -30.07
C ALA A 10 -24.15 -7.60 -28.72
N ALA A 11 -22.99 -8.25 -28.70
CA ALA A 11 -22.38 -8.69 -27.45
C ALA A 11 -21.97 -7.45 -26.65
N LEU A 12 -22.78 -7.07 -25.66
CA LEU A 12 -22.38 -6.11 -24.64
C LEU A 12 -21.27 -6.79 -23.81
N ALA A 13 -20.02 -6.49 -24.13
CA ALA A 13 -18.91 -6.83 -23.24
C ALA A 13 -19.09 -6.02 -21.96
N ALA A 14 -19.59 -6.66 -20.90
CA ALA A 14 -19.58 -6.09 -19.57
C ALA A 14 -18.10 -5.93 -19.16
N VAL A 15 -17.57 -4.71 -19.27
CA VAL A 15 -16.28 -4.36 -18.68
C VAL A 15 -16.50 -4.38 -17.17
N THR A 16 -16.24 -5.53 -16.54
CA THR A 16 -16.14 -5.61 -15.09
C THR A 16 -14.90 -4.82 -14.67
N ALA A 17 -15.10 -3.63 -14.12
CA ALA A 17 -14.03 -2.91 -13.45
C ALA A 17 -13.59 -3.74 -12.25
N ALA A 18 -12.41 -4.37 -12.33
CA ALA A 18 -11.83 -5.08 -11.19
C ALA A 18 -11.55 -4.05 -10.08
N SER A 19 -12.32 -4.12 -9.00
CA SER A 19 -12.08 -3.41 -7.74
C SER A 19 -10.79 -3.93 -7.12
N ALA A 20 -9.80 -3.06 -6.90
CA ALA A 20 -8.56 -3.44 -6.21
C ALA A 20 -8.84 -3.56 -4.70
N ALA A 21 -8.64 -4.75 -4.13
CA ALA A 21 -8.80 -4.99 -2.70
C ALA A 21 -7.87 -4.07 -1.87
N THR A 22 -8.23 -3.77 -0.62
CA THR A 22 -7.42 -2.88 0.25
C THR A 22 -6.94 -3.63 1.50
N VAL A 23 -5.63 -3.65 1.74
CA VAL A 23 -5.04 -4.11 3.00
C VAL A 23 -4.95 -2.92 3.96
N THR A 24 -5.38 -3.11 5.20
CA THR A 24 -5.31 -2.09 6.25
C THR A 24 -4.39 -2.54 7.38
N PHE A 25 -3.44 -1.68 7.77
CA PHE A 25 -2.60 -1.90 8.94
C PHE A 25 -3.07 -1.06 10.12
N ASP A 26 -3.33 -1.72 11.25
CA ASP A 26 -3.64 -1.06 12.52
C ASP A 26 -2.37 -0.54 13.17
N CYS A 27 -2.19 0.78 13.11
CA CYS A 27 -0.99 1.46 13.58
C CYS A 27 -0.85 1.49 15.10
N SER A 28 -1.88 1.11 15.86
CA SER A 28 -1.73 0.87 17.31
C SER A 28 -0.95 -0.42 17.60
N ARG A 29 -0.92 -1.36 16.64
CA ARG A 29 -0.28 -2.68 16.79
C ARG A 29 1.05 -2.80 16.07
N VAL A 30 1.27 -1.99 15.04
CA VAL A 30 2.49 -1.94 14.22
C VAL A 30 2.94 -0.49 13.92
N PRO A 31 3.14 0.36 14.96
CA PRO A 31 3.44 1.78 14.76
C PRO A 31 4.73 2.07 13.99
N ASN A 32 5.76 1.23 14.13
CA ASN A 32 7.03 1.40 13.41
C ASN A 32 6.90 1.05 11.93
N ILE A 33 6.09 0.04 11.62
CA ILE A 33 5.74 -0.33 10.24
C ILE A 33 4.96 0.80 9.57
N CYS A 34 3.85 1.24 10.19
CA CYS A 34 3.05 2.36 9.65
C CYS A 34 3.91 3.61 9.44
N SER A 35 4.85 3.88 10.34
CA SER A 35 5.79 4.99 10.19
C SER A 35 6.66 4.83 8.94
N ASN A 36 7.22 3.65 8.66
CA ASN A 36 8.02 3.42 7.46
C ASN A 36 7.17 3.57 6.19
N ASP A 37 6.00 2.96 6.16
CA ASP A 37 5.09 2.99 5.00
C ASP A 37 4.62 4.43 4.71
N CYS A 38 4.17 5.16 5.73
CA CYS A 38 3.78 6.56 5.57
C CYS A 38 4.94 7.44 5.11
N TYR A 39 6.17 7.22 5.59
CA TYR A 39 7.34 7.94 5.09
C TYR A 39 7.61 7.63 3.62
N ALA A 40 7.59 6.35 3.24
CA ALA A 40 7.81 5.92 1.88
C ALA A 40 6.78 6.53 0.92
N ILE A 41 5.51 6.50 1.28
CA ILE A 41 4.42 7.00 0.44
C ILE A 41 4.45 8.54 0.39
N ARG A 42 4.33 9.20 1.56
CA ARG A 42 4.11 10.64 1.63
C ARG A 42 5.37 11.45 1.37
N CYS A 43 6.52 10.96 1.84
CA CYS A 43 7.77 11.71 1.79
C CYS A 43 8.67 11.29 0.61
N LEU A 44 8.59 10.03 0.16
CA LEU A 44 9.38 9.55 -0.98
C LEU A 44 8.57 9.30 -2.26
N GLY A 45 7.23 9.41 -2.20
CA GLY A 45 6.38 9.23 -3.37
C GLY A 45 6.20 7.80 -3.83
N LYS A 46 6.39 6.83 -2.93
CA LYS A 46 6.13 5.43 -3.25
C LYS A 46 4.63 5.20 -3.50
N PRO A 47 4.29 4.29 -4.42
CA PRO A 47 2.90 4.06 -4.79
C PRO A 47 2.14 3.45 -3.63
N THR A 48 0.86 3.81 -3.49
CA THR A 48 -0.09 3.21 -2.53
C THR A 48 -0.81 1.99 -3.05
N THR A 49 -0.87 1.83 -4.38
CA THR A 49 -1.35 0.63 -5.05
C THR A 49 -0.14 -0.22 -5.42
N LEU A 50 -0.13 -1.46 -4.93
CA LEU A 50 0.94 -2.43 -5.13
C LEU A 50 0.40 -3.62 -5.93
N THR A 51 1.29 -4.31 -6.62
CA THR A 51 0.97 -5.50 -7.42
C THR A 51 1.65 -6.70 -6.80
N ARG A 52 0.88 -7.68 -6.32
CA ARG A 52 1.43 -8.88 -5.67
C ARG A 52 2.34 -9.63 -6.64
N ASN A 53 3.53 -9.96 -6.18
CA ASN A 53 4.55 -10.73 -6.91
C ASN A 53 5.43 -11.48 -5.90
N SER A 54 4.89 -12.56 -5.33
CA SER A 54 5.62 -13.34 -4.33
C SER A 54 6.89 -14.02 -4.84
N PRO A 55 6.99 -14.47 -6.12
CA PRO A 55 8.24 -15.06 -6.63
C PRO A 55 9.45 -14.12 -6.58
N GLN A 56 9.25 -12.79 -6.66
CA GLN A 56 10.34 -11.80 -6.61
C GLN A 56 10.79 -11.42 -5.19
N ALA A 57 10.21 -12.00 -4.15
CA ALA A 57 10.43 -11.52 -2.79
C ALA A 57 11.89 -11.65 -2.31
N GLU A 58 12.61 -12.68 -2.74
CA GLU A 58 14.03 -12.83 -2.40
C GLU A 58 14.88 -11.79 -3.12
N ASP A 59 14.75 -11.70 -4.45
CA ASP A 59 15.45 -10.71 -5.28
C ASP A 59 15.21 -9.26 -4.81
N ASN A 60 13.98 -8.95 -4.39
CA ASN A 60 13.64 -7.63 -3.87
C ASN A 60 14.35 -7.34 -2.53
N ARG A 61 14.38 -8.30 -1.60
CA ARG A 61 15.15 -8.13 -0.35
C ARG A 61 16.63 -7.97 -0.64
N ASP A 62 17.14 -8.65 -1.66
CA ASP A 62 18.54 -8.57 -2.08
C ASP A 62 18.90 -7.20 -2.68
N ALA A 63 17.94 -6.57 -3.35
CA ALA A 63 18.11 -5.31 -4.04
C ALA A 63 17.91 -4.06 -3.16
N ASN A 64 17.33 -4.18 -1.97
CA ASN A 64 17.06 -3.04 -1.09
C ASN A 64 18.13 -2.87 0.02
N ALA A 65 17.86 -1.98 1.00
CA ALA A 65 18.79 -1.66 2.09
C ALA A 65 18.67 -2.57 3.33
N CYS A 66 17.86 -3.64 3.28
CA CYS A 66 17.75 -4.64 4.34
C CYS A 66 18.83 -5.72 4.24
N ARG A 67 19.49 -5.88 3.08
CA ARG A 67 20.52 -6.91 2.89
C ARG A 67 21.95 -6.35 2.78
N SER A 68 22.85 -7.17 3.32
CA SER A 68 24.31 -7.21 3.19
C SER A 68 25.14 -5.98 3.59
N PRO A 69 25.61 -5.94 4.85
CA PRO A 69 25.07 -6.69 5.99
C PRO A 69 23.69 -6.17 6.38
N ASN A 70 22.82 -7.04 6.91
CA ASN A 70 21.54 -6.59 7.45
C ASN A 70 21.80 -5.71 8.67
N ARG A 71 21.62 -4.40 8.49
CA ARG A 71 21.85 -3.36 9.50
C ARG A 71 20.99 -3.48 10.76
N CYS A 72 19.92 -4.26 10.71
CA CYS A 72 19.04 -4.48 11.86
C CYS A 72 19.44 -5.74 12.65
N SER A 73 20.35 -6.56 12.11
CA SER A 73 20.85 -7.74 12.81
C SER A 73 21.70 -7.33 14.02
N GLY A 74 21.42 -7.93 15.18
CA GLY A 74 22.12 -7.64 16.43
C GLY A 74 21.63 -6.39 17.18
N ASN A 75 20.68 -5.63 16.61
CA ASN A 75 20.06 -4.51 17.31
C ASN A 75 19.18 -4.97 18.49
N PRO A 76 18.85 -4.06 19.43
CA PRO A 76 17.88 -4.32 20.49
C PRO A 76 16.50 -4.74 19.94
N SER A 77 15.67 -5.34 20.79
CA SER A 77 14.39 -5.95 20.39
C SER A 77 13.38 -4.97 19.77
N ASP A 78 13.55 -3.68 19.99
CA ASP A 78 12.71 -2.62 19.41
C ASP A 78 13.11 -2.24 17.96
N SER A 79 14.19 -2.82 17.44
CA SER A 79 14.79 -2.45 16.15
C SER A 79 15.60 -3.59 15.50
N ASN A 80 15.30 -4.84 15.85
CA ASN A 80 16.07 -6.04 15.44
C ASN A 80 15.61 -6.70 14.13
N SER A 81 14.66 -6.11 13.42
CA SER A 81 14.15 -6.63 12.15
C SER A 81 14.08 -5.53 11.10
N CYS A 82 14.33 -5.87 9.84
CA CYS A 82 14.27 -4.90 8.75
C CYS A 82 12.92 -5.01 8.04
N ASP A 83 12.19 -3.90 7.99
CA ASP A 83 10.95 -3.71 7.23
C ASP A 83 11.22 -2.89 5.96
N GLU A 84 10.38 -3.06 4.95
CA GLU A 84 10.57 -2.51 3.61
C GLU A 84 9.24 -2.10 2.95
N TYR A 85 9.20 -0.88 2.42
CA TYR A 85 8.09 -0.38 1.59
C TYR A 85 8.60 0.25 0.28
N PRO A 86 8.09 -0.14 -0.90
CA PRO A 86 7.07 -1.18 -1.10
C PRO A 86 7.53 -2.59 -0.70
N PHE A 87 6.59 -3.45 -0.33
CA PHE A 87 6.88 -4.77 0.22
C PHE A 87 7.64 -5.65 -0.78
N ALA A 88 8.56 -6.49 -0.29
CA ALA A 88 9.31 -7.40 -1.16
C ALA A 88 8.41 -8.34 -1.99
N SER A 89 7.24 -8.71 -1.47
CA SER A 89 6.26 -9.54 -2.19
C SER A 89 5.49 -8.80 -3.29
N THR A 90 5.99 -7.68 -3.80
CA THR A 90 5.33 -6.84 -4.81
C THR A 90 6.27 -6.45 -5.94
N SER A 91 5.73 -6.13 -7.11
CA SER A 91 6.52 -5.71 -8.28
C SER A 91 7.20 -4.34 -8.08
N GLN A 92 6.72 -3.54 -7.12
CA GLN A 92 7.26 -2.23 -6.77
C GLN A 92 8.33 -2.31 -5.66
N GLY A 93 8.54 -3.50 -5.09
CA GLY A 93 9.52 -3.74 -4.05
C GLY A 93 10.96 -3.65 -4.56
N GLY A 94 11.91 -3.91 -3.66
CA GLY A 94 13.31 -4.01 -4.01
C GLY A 94 14.03 -2.68 -4.14
N ALA A 95 14.77 -2.48 -5.24
CA ALA A 95 15.64 -1.33 -5.40
C ALA A 95 14.87 -0.01 -5.23
N GLY A 96 15.36 0.86 -4.34
CA GLY A 96 14.71 2.13 -4.03
C GLY A 96 13.59 2.05 -2.99
N ALA A 97 13.26 0.89 -2.43
CA ALA A 97 12.36 0.77 -1.29
C ALA A 97 12.92 1.52 -0.05
N SER A 98 12.03 2.13 0.73
CA SER A 98 12.33 2.64 2.07
C SER A 98 12.42 1.47 3.02
N THR A 99 13.52 1.37 3.76
CA THR A 99 13.69 0.37 4.80
C THR A 99 13.78 1.01 6.17
N ARG A 100 13.30 0.32 7.21
CA ARG A 100 13.39 0.74 8.61
C ARG A 100 13.73 -0.45 9.50
N CYS A 101 14.57 -0.23 10.50
CA CYS A 101 14.71 -1.20 11.58
C CYS A 101 13.53 -1.06 12.55
N VAL A 102 12.81 -2.16 12.76
CA VAL A 102 11.56 -2.26 13.53
C VAL A 102 11.62 -3.44 14.51
N PRO A 103 10.72 -3.52 15.51
CA PRO A 103 10.62 -4.71 16.34
C PRO A 103 10.22 -5.93 15.50
N SER A 104 10.89 -7.07 15.67
CA SER A 104 10.56 -8.31 14.94
C SER A 104 9.12 -8.77 15.12
N GLN A 105 8.51 -8.46 16.27
CA GLN A 105 7.11 -8.75 16.52
C GLN A 105 6.17 -7.94 15.60
N GLU A 106 6.49 -6.67 15.34
CA GLU A 106 5.69 -5.86 14.41
C GLU A 106 5.82 -6.37 12.97
N ASN A 107 7.05 -6.69 12.55
CA ASN A 107 7.30 -7.25 11.21
C ASN A 107 6.56 -8.59 11.00
N SER A 108 6.54 -9.45 12.03
CA SER A 108 5.79 -10.71 12.00
C SER A 108 4.28 -10.48 11.88
N ARG A 109 3.75 -9.46 12.58
CA ARG A 109 2.34 -9.08 12.49
C ARG A 109 1.99 -8.55 11.10
N GLN A 110 2.82 -7.68 10.51
CA GLN A 110 2.63 -7.17 9.16
C GLN A 110 2.57 -8.33 8.14
N GLY A 111 3.53 -9.26 8.20
CA GLY A 111 3.54 -10.45 7.35
C GLY A 111 2.30 -11.34 7.52
N GLY A 112 1.85 -11.53 8.76
CA GLY A 112 0.60 -12.24 9.07
C GLY A 112 -0.64 -11.56 8.48
N THR A 113 -0.74 -10.23 8.61
CA THR A 113 -1.82 -9.43 8.02
C THR A 113 -1.84 -9.55 6.50
N LEU A 114 -0.68 -9.43 5.83
CA LEU A 114 -0.58 -9.58 4.37
C LEU A 114 -0.99 -10.98 3.90
N SER A 115 -0.49 -12.03 4.56
CA SER A 115 -0.84 -13.41 4.22
C SER A 115 -2.35 -13.68 4.34
N SER A 116 -2.96 -13.20 5.44
CA SER A 116 -4.40 -13.31 5.65
C SER A 116 -5.19 -12.51 4.62
N PHE A 117 -4.77 -11.28 4.33
CA PHE A 117 -5.37 -10.41 3.33
C PHE A 117 -5.37 -11.06 1.94
N TYR A 118 -4.22 -11.55 1.49
CA TYR A 118 -4.09 -12.21 0.19
C TYR A 118 -5.01 -13.42 0.06
N THR A 119 -5.12 -14.22 1.12
CA THR A 119 -5.97 -15.41 1.13
C THR A 119 -7.45 -15.06 1.12
N ARG A 120 -7.88 -14.13 1.99
CA ARG A 120 -9.29 -13.75 2.16
C ARG A 120 -9.87 -13.00 0.97
N ASN A 121 -9.02 -12.26 0.26
CA ASN A 121 -9.44 -11.45 -0.89
C ASN A 121 -9.01 -12.05 -2.24
N SER A 122 -8.52 -13.30 -2.23
CA SER A 122 -8.08 -14.02 -3.44
C SER A 122 -7.11 -13.23 -4.32
N VAL A 123 -6.24 -12.40 -3.72
CA VAL A 123 -5.25 -11.58 -4.44
C VAL A 123 -4.14 -12.50 -4.94
N ALA A 124 -4.14 -12.85 -6.22
CA ALA A 124 -3.12 -13.67 -6.87
C ALA A 124 -1.89 -12.84 -7.27
N ASN A 125 -0.82 -13.52 -7.73
CA ASN A 125 0.30 -12.80 -8.34
C ASN A 125 -0.17 -12.10 -9.62
N GLY A 126 0.22 -10.84 -9.79
CA GLY A 126 -0.27 -9.97 -10.86
C GLY A 126 -1.46 -9.09 -10.45
N ASP A 127 -2.16 -9.43 -9.37
CA ASP A 127 -3.28 -8.61 -8.89
C ASP A 127 -2.78 -7.36 -8.16
N SER A 128 -3.51 -6.28 -8.36
CA SER A 128 -3.25 -5.01 -7.69
C SER A 128 -4.15 -4.82 -6.48
N TYR A 129 -3.58 -4.26 -5.41
CA TYR A 129 -4.27 -3.95 -4.17
C TYR A 129 -3.73 -2.65 -3.58
N SER A 130 -4.51 -2.00 -2.73
CA SER A 130 -4.14 -0.74 -2.10
C SER A 130 -3.79 -0.91 -0.63
N VAL A 131 -2.94 -0.01 -0.13
CA VAL A 131 -2.51 0.02 1.27
C VAL A 131 -3.21 1.16 2.01
N ALA A 132 -3.75 0.85 3.19
CA ALA A 132 -4.40 1.78 4.10
C ALA A 132 -3.89 1.61 5.54
N PHE A 133 -4.12 2.63 6.37
CA PHE A 133 -3.64 2.69 7.74
C PHE A 133 -4.77 3.10 8.68
N SER A 134 -5.05 2.31 9.70
CA SER A 134 -6.01 2.68 10.75
C SER A 134 -5.28 3.05 12.04
N ASN A 135 -5.92 3.83 12.92
CA ASN A 135 -5.28 4.37 14.14
C ASN A 135 -3.94 5.11 13.89
N ALA A 136 -3.78 5.75 12.74
CA ALA A 136 -2.53 6.40 12.32
C ALA A 136 -2.31 7.81 12.91
N SER A 137 -3.26 8.30 13.72
CA SER A 137 -3.20 9.63 14.31
C SER A 137 -1.96 9.79 15.19
N GLY A 138 -1.28 10.94 15.08
CA GLY A 138 -0.08 11.23 15.86
C GLY A 138 1.21 10.59 15.34
N LEU A 139 1.16 9.70 14.33
CA LEU A 139 2.37 9.20 13.69
C LEU A 139 3.02 10.28 12.82
N GLN A 140 4.30 10.55 13.09
CA GLN A 140 5.09 11.61 12.47
C GLN A 140 4.95 11.64 10.94
N TYR A 141 5.05 10.50 10.27
CA TYR A 141 5.07 10.49 8.81
C TYR A 141 3.69 10.42 8.18
N CYS A 142 2.68 9.94 8.92
CA CYS A 142 1.31 9.82 8.41
C CYS A 142 0.56 11.16 8.44
N SER A 143 0.92 12.07 9.34
CA SER A 143 0.26 13.38 9.50
C SER A 143 1.18 14.56 9.85
N GLY A 144 2.43 14.30 10.27
CA GLY A 144 3.41 15.31 10.70
C GLY A 144 4.46 15.65 9.62
N SER A 145 5.73 15.81 10.01
CA SER A 145 6.81 16.24 9.11
C SER A 145 7.46 15.08 8.35
N CYS A 146 8.07 15.39 7.21
CA CYS A 146 8.90 14.46 6.43
C CYS A 146 10.38 14.44 6.85
N THR A 147 10.71 14.98 8.02
CA THR A 147 12.07 14.97 8.56
C THR A 147 12.48 13.55 8.91
N ASN A 148 13.37 12.95 8.12
CA ASN A 148 13.86 11.59 8.36
C ASN A 148 14.52 11.49 9.74
N SER A 149 14.10 10.52 10.55
CA SER A 149 14.62 10.28 11.90
C SER A 149 16.01 9.64 11.92
N GLY A 150 16.60 9.37 10.76
CA GLY A 150 17.84 8.60 10.59
C GLY A 150 17.65 7.09 10.49
N ASN A 151 16.42 6.58 10.69
CA ASN A 151 16.14 5.13 10.62
C ASN A 151 15.52 4.71 9.28
N GLN A 152 15.03 5.65 8.46
CA GLN A 152 14.52 5.36 7.12
C GLN A 152 15.68 5.43 6.13
N LEU A 153 16.01 4.32 5.49
CA LEU A 153 17.09 4.24 4.51
C LEU A 153 16.58 3.78 3.16
N VAL A 154 17.14 4.34 2.10
CA VAL A 154 16.98 3.85 0.74
C VAL A 154 18.37 3.49 0.24
N ARG A 155 18.54 2.29 -0.33
CA ARG A 155 19.82 1.91 -0.93
C ARG A 155 20.11 2.90 -2.07
N ARG A 156 21.27 3.55 -2.03
CA ARG A 156 21.66 4.52 -3.07
C ARG A 156 21.72 3.80 -4.42
N LEU A 157 20.87 4.24 -5.35
CA LEU A 157 21.07 4.07 -6.79
C LEU A 157 21.81 5.32 -7.30
N PRO A 158 22.57 5.25 -8.42
CA PRO A 158 23.20 6.43 -8.99
C PRO A 158 22.12 7.47 -9.31
N ALA A 159 22.22 8.63 -8.64
CA ALA A 159 21.40 9.83 -8.84
C ALA A 159 19.87 9.67 -8.76
N PHE A 160 19.33 9.57 -7.54
CA PHE A 160 18.07 10.27 -7.23
C PHE A 160 18.35 11.28 -6.12
N ALA A 161 18.45 12.55 -6.52
CA ALA A 161 18.49 13.66 -5.59
C ALA A 161 17.25 13.59 -4.68
N ALA A 162 17.46 13.81 -3.39
CA ALA A 162 16.38 14.00 -2.42
C ALA A 162 15.40 15.04 -2.99
N ARG A 163 14.23 14.59 -3.46
CA ARG A 163 13.19 15.51 -3.92
C ARG A 163 12.63 16.19 -2.68
N GLN A 164 12.75 17.51 -2.70
CA GLN A 164 12.15 18.42 -1.76
C GLN A 164 10.63 18.20 -1.70
N GLU A 165 10.09 18.47 -0.53
CA GLU A 165 8.71 18.33 -0.03
C GLU A 165 7.63 18.90 -0.97
N THR A 166 7.41 18.26 -2.12
CA THR A 166 6.20 18.48 -2.92
C THR A 166 5.22 17.38 -2.55
N SER A 167 4.08 17.73 -1.94
CA SER A 167 2.97 16.80 -1.69
C SER A 167 2.48 16.21 -3.00
N ILE A 168 3.09 15.09 -3.39
CA ILE A 168 2.74 14.27 -4.57
C ILE A 168 1.55 13.35 -4.29
N VAL A 169 1.05 13.36 -3.05
CA VAL A 169 -0.14 12.62 -2.62
C VAL A 169 -1.09 13.53 -1.82
N GLN A 170 -2.40 13.26 -1.93
CA GLN A 170 -3.45 13.80 -1.08
C GLN A 170 -3.91 12.75 -0.07
N THR A 171 -4.19 13.17 1.15
CA THR A 171 -4.71 12.29 2.20
C THR A 171 -6.21 12.05 2.00
N ARG A 172 -6.63 10.79 2.13
CA ARG A 172 -8.03 10.36 2.08
C ARG A 172 -8.36 9.55 3.33
N LYS A 173 -9.49 9.84 3.95
CA LYS A 173 -10.01 9.11 5.11
C LYS A 173 -11.27 8.38 4.68
N LEU A 174 -11.31 7.07 4.91
CA LEU A 174 -12.42 6.19 4.58
C LEU A 174 -12.90 5.52 5.87
N LEU A 175 -14.21 5.39 6.07
CA LEU A 175 -14.74 4.55 7.15
C LEU A 175 -14.69 3.09 6.71
N LEU A 176 -14.29 2.17 7.60
CA LEU A 176 -14.31 0.72 7.43
C LEU A 176 -15.62 0.13 7.98
N ALA A 177 -16.01 -1.10 7.62
CA ALA A 177 -17.18 -1.76 8.24
C ALA A 177 -17.07 -1.96 9.76
N SER A 178 -15.85 -1.94 10.31
CA SER A 178 -15.64 -1.94 11.76
C SER A 178 -16.05 -0.62 12.43
N GLY A 179 -16.42 0.41 11.66
CA GLY A 179 -16.65 1.78 12.14
C GLY A 179 -15.36 2.59 12.32
N GLU A 180 -14.20 1.99 12.02
CA GLU A 180 -12.90 2.62 12.16
C GLU A 180 -12.53 3.46 10.92
N GLU A 181 -11.77 4.55 11.10
CA GLU A 181 -11.28 5.36 9.99
C GLU A 181 -9.94 4.82 9.47
N ALA A 182 -9.88 4.56 8.17
CA ALA A 182 -8.69 4.20 7.41
C ALA A 182 -8.16 5.41 6.63
N LEU A 183 -6.89 5.72 6.88
CA LEU A 183 -6.06 6.66 6.16
C LEU A 183 -5.50 6.02 4.89
N MET A 184 -5.68 6.66 3.75
CA MET A 184 -5.08 6.31 2.48
C MET A 184 -4.42 7.55 1.85
N PHE A 185 -3.48 7.32 0.94
CA PHE A 185 -2.86 8.39 0.17
C PHE A 185 -3.14 8.21 -1.32
N GLU A 186 -3.67 9.25 -1.94
CA GLU A 186 -4.01 9.31 -3.36
C GLU A 186 -2.96 10.11 -4.10
N PRO A 187 -2.28 9.58 -5.13
CA PRO A 187 -1.35 10.38 -5.92
C PRO A 187 -2.07 11.58 -6.56
N VAL A 188 -1.49 12.78 -6.45
CA VAL A 188 -2.06 14.01 -7.05
C VAL A 188 -2.15 13.87 -8.58
N SER A 189 -1.19 13.17 -9.20
CA SER A 189 -1.19 12.84 -10.62
C SER A 189 -2.29 11.86 -11.05
N ALA A 190 -2.91 11.16 -10.09
CA ALA A 190 -3.96 10.19 -10.31
C ALA A 190 -5.18 10.49 -9.42
N ARG A 191 -5.56 11.77 -9.32
CA ARG A 191 -6.73 12.20 -8.54
C ARG A 191 -7.99 11.48 -9.01
N GLY A 192 -8.76 10.95 -8.06
CA GLY A 192 -9.92 10.11 -8.30
C GLY A 192 -9.60 8.61 -8.48
N SER A 193 -8.32 8.21 -8.43
CA SER A 193 -7.94 6.78 -8.47
C SER A 193 -8.55 5.99 -7.32
N LEU A 194 -8.67 6.59 -6.13
CA LEU A 194 -9.30 5.92 -5.00
C LEU A 194 -10.84 5.90 -5.11
N ASN A 195 -11.45 6.77 -5.92
CA ASN A 195 -12.91 6.79 -6.08
C ASN A 195 -13.45 5.51 -6.75
N ARG A 196 -12.63 4.86 -7.60
CA ARG A 196 -12.97 3.56 -8.22
C ARG A 196 -12.80 2.37 -7.27
N MET A 197 -12.04 2.52 -6.19
CA MET A 197 -11.85 1.48 -5.18
C MET A 197 -12.97 1.46 -4.13
N VAL A 198 -13.72 2.57 -4.00
CA VAL A 198 -14.87 2.67 -3.10
C VAL A 198 -16.07 1.82 -3.58
N ASN A 199 -16.02 1.27 -4.79
CA ASN A 199 -17.02 0.33 -5.31
C ASN A 199 -16.51 -1.11 -5.37
N GLN A 200 -16.62 -1.86 -4.27
CA GLN A 200 -16.83 -3.33 -4.23
C GLN A 200 -15.78 -4.21 -3.52
N THR A 201 -14.71 -3.72 -2.88
CA THR A 201 -13.96 -4.58 -1.93
C THR A 201 -13.22 -3.82 -0.82
N VAL A 202 -13.97 -2.96 -0.15
CA VAL A 202 -13.90 -2.85 1.30
C VAL A 202 -15.28 -3.30 1.74
N ASP A 203 -15.43 -4.32 2.58
CA ASP A 203 -16.75 -4.61 3.16
C ASP A 203 -17.09 -3.36 3.98
N LEU A 204 -17.95 -2.51 3.43
CA LEU A 204 -18.48 -1.27 4.00
C LEU A 204 -19.96 -1.54 4.13
N ARG A 205 -20.34 -2.31 5.15
CA ARG A 205 -21.76 -2.51 5.42
C ARG A 205 -22.40 -1.18 5.76
N GLU A 206 -23.59 -1.04 5.21
CA GLU A 206 -24.34 0.17 4.92
C GLU A 206 -24.52 1.15 6.08
N GLU A 207 -24.82 2.40 5.70
CA GLU A 207 -25.29 3.53 6.51
C GLU A 207 -24.26 4.57 7.03
N ALA A 208 -23.39 5.11 6.15
CA ALA A 208 -22.93 6.51 6.30
C ALA A 208 -22.29 7.19 5.06
N VAL A 209 -22.15 6.54 3.88
CA VAL A 209 -21.53 7.21 2.73
C VAL A 209 -22.60 7.71 1.75
N ARG A 210 -23.09 8.93 1.99
CA ARG A 210 -23.71 9.71 0.90
C ARG A 210 -22.59 10.27 0.02
N VAL A 211 -22.54 9.78 -1.22
CA VAL A 211 -21.87 10.51 -2.31
C VAL A 211 -22.64 11.81 -2.49
N VAL A 212 -22.13 12.91 -1.94
CA VAL A 212 -22.57 14.23 -2.39
C VAL A 212 -21.86 14.45 -3.71
N ALA A 213 -22.66 14.46 -4.78
CA ALA A 213 -22.22 14.59 -6.17
C ALA A 213 -21.13 15.67 -6.33
N VAL A 214 -20.14 15.37 -7.17
CA VAL A 214 -19.27 16.39 -7.75
C VAL A 214 -20.00 16.88 -9.00
N LEU A 215 -20.42 18.15 -8.98
CA LEU A 215 -20.74 18.90 -10.21
C LEU A 215 -19.46 19.11 -11.02
#